data_AF-A0A6I7WY62-F1
#
_entry.id   AF-A0A6I7WY62-F1
#
_cell.length_a   1.000
_cell.length_b   1.000
_cell.length_c   1.000
_cell.angle_alpha   90.00
_cell.angle_beta   90.00
_cell.angle_gamma   90.00
#
_symmetry.space_group_name_H-M   'P 1'
#
loop_
_entity.id
_entity.type
_entity.pdbx_description
1 polymer ?
#
loop_
_entity_poly.entity_id
_entity_poly.type
_entity_poly.pdbx_seq_one_letter_code
_entity_poly.pdbx_strand_id
1 'polypeptide(L)'
;MMTETLSIDFEYKVITELPANTSEVVYIPNEEPGVGRDGIMVKFFLSEGVSWVGIFAFGDMFPSGECRIYPGPGKQHLTVVAKGDAYIVSPYSVSSFQVVKSCPVIRVIPVPSHNVVIFHDFTEIIAYGENGLLWETKRISWDGIEISEVTSDEIIGQSWDAANEKYVEFRVDLTNGSHKGGASPPEYPT
;
A
#
# COMPACT_ATOMS: atom_id res chain seq x y z
N MET A 1 13.43 -10.07 -19.54
CA MET A 1 13.53 -10.19 -18.07
C MET A 1 12.20 -10.74 -17.60
N MET A 2 12.19 -11.86 -16.87
CA MET A 2 10.96 -12.38 -16.25
C MET A 2 10.60 -11.44 -15.10
N THR A 3 9.47 -10.76 -15.20
CA THR A 3 8.90 -10.00 -14.07
C THR A 3 8.40 -11.02 -13.07
N GLU A 4 9.16 -11.27 -12.00
CA GLU A 4 8.62 -11.97 -10.86
C GLU A 4 7.48 -11.11 -10.29
N THR A 5 6.36 -11.76 -9.95
CA THR A 5 5.22 -11.12 -9.32
C THR A 5 4.92 -11.88 -8.04
N LEU A 6 4.57 -11.18 -6.97
CA LEU A 6 4.06 -11.82 -5.76
C LEU A 6 2.81 -12.64 -6.12
N SER A 7 2.84 -13.94 -5.81
CA SER A 7 1.73 -14.84 -6.08
C SER A 7 0.77 -14.86 -4.90
N ILE A 8 -0.53 -14.89 -5.15
CA ILE A 8 -1.54 -15.18 -4.12
C ILE A 8 -2.00 -16.64 -4.21
N ASP A 9 -2.41 -17.23 -3.07
CA ASP A 9 -2.89 -18.62 -3.00
C ASP A 9 -4.42 -18.74 -2.81
N PHE A 10 -5.14 -17.63 -2.94
CA PHE A 10 -6.58 -17.53 -2.81
C PHE A 10 -7.22 -16.81 -4.00
N GLU A 11 -8.52 -17.03 -4.16
CA GLU A 11 -9.31 -16.35 -5.20
C GLU A 11 -10.03 -15.13 -4.61
N TYR A 12 -10.09 -14.05 -5.40
CA TYR A 12 -10.85 -12.87 -5.07
C TYR A 12 -11.52 -12.27 -6.32
N LYS A 13 -12.55 -11.45 -6.11
CA LYS A 13 -13.21 -10.69 -7.17
C LYS A 13 -13.57 -9.29 -6.68
N VAL A 14 -13.18 -8.27 -7.44
CA VAL A 14 -13.71 -6.92 -7.25
C VAL A 14 -15.14 -6.88 -7.78
N ILE A 15 -16.07 -6.40 -6.96
CA ILE A 15 -17.50 -6.34 -7.26
C ILE A 15 -18.02 -4.90 -7.13
N THR A 16 -19.08 -4.57 -7.85
CA THR A 16 -19.69 -3.21 -7.84
C THR A 16 -21.00 -3.15 -7.07
N GLU A 17 -21.54 -4.30 -6.69
CA GLU A 17 -22.78 -4.43 -5.94
C GLU A 17 -22.67 -5.61 -4.97
N LEU A 18 -23.32 -5.49 -3.81
CA LEU A 18 -23.39 -6.58 -2.84
C LEU A 18 -24.34 -7.67 -3.35
N PRO A 19 -23.88 -8.92 -3.52
CA PRO A 19 -24.77 -10.02 -3.86
C PRO A 19 -25.84 -10.21 -2.78
N ALA A 20 -27.08 -10.46 -3.19
CA ALA A 20 -28.23 -10.59 -2.29
C ALA A 20 -28.06 -11.64 -1.17
N ASN A 21 -27.24 -12.67 -1.41
CA ASN A 21 -26.99 -13.78 -0.47
C ASN A 21 -25.59 -13.70 0.16
N THR A 22 -25.04 -12.49 0.37
CA THR A 22 -23.74 -12.34 1.03
C THR A 22 -23.91 -12.54 2.53
N SER A 23 -23.36 -13.64 3.05
CA SER A 23 -23.49 -14.02 4.46
C SER A 23 -22.63 -13.18 5.41
N GLU A 24 -21.53 -12.61 4.91
CA GLU A 24 -20.56 -11.87 5.73
C GLU A 24 -19.99 -10.67 4.97
N VAL A 25 -20.21 -9.49 5.52
CA VAL A 25 -19.72 -8.20 4.99
C VAL A 25 -18.93 -7.50 6.10
N VAL A 26 -17.71 -7.10 5.78
CA VAL A 26 -16.80 -6.39 6.69
C VAL A 26 -16.48 -5.03 6.09
N TYR A 27 -16.71 -3.97 6.85
CA TYR A 27 -16.30 -2.61 6.49
C TYR A 27 -14.88 -2.37 7.01
N ILE A 28 -14.02 -1.71 6.26
CA ILE A 28 -12.60 -1.52 6.59
C ILE A 28 -12.24 -0.06 6.32
N PRO A 29 -11.70 0.70 7.30
CA PRO A 29 -11.48 0.28 8.68
C PRO A 29 -12.81 0.15 9.45
N ASN A 30 -12.86 -0.72 10.47
CA ASN A 30 -14.05 -1.00 11.29
C ASN A 30 -13.95 -0.45 12.72
N GLU A 31 -12.97 0.41 13.00
CA GLU A 31 -12.69 0.92 14.35
C GLU A 31 -13.80 1.86 14.84
N GLU A 32 -14.46 2.59 13.93
CA GLU A 32 -15.55 3.52 14.24
C GLU A 32 -16.86 3.13 13.54
N PRO A 33 -18.00 3.07 14.27
CA PRO A 33 -19.30 2.79 13.67
C PRO A 33 -19.69 3.81 12.60
N GLY A 34 -19.85 3.36 11.36
CA GLY A 34 -20.32 4.19 10.24
C GLY A 34 -19.22 4.62 9.27
N VAL A 35 -17.96 4.40 9.60
CA VAL A 35 -16.81 4.58 8.70
C VAL A 35 -16.71 3.40 7.72
N GLY A 36 -16.18 3.66 6.51
CA GLY A 36 -15.88 2.64 5.50
C GLY A 36 -17.06 2.09 4.72
N ARG A 37 -18.18 2.82 4.68
CA ARG A 37 -19.37 2.47 3.87
C ARG A 37 -19.29 2.91 2.42
N ASP A 38 -18.28 3.69 2.09
CA ASP A 38 -17.92 4.20 0.78
C ASP A 38 -16.58 3.59 0.38
N GLY A 39 -16.55 2.72 -0.63
CA GLY A 39 -15.33 1.97 -0.85
C GLY A 39 -15.34 1.02 -2.02
N ILE A 40 -14.15 0.50 -2.31
CA ILE A 40 -14.02 -0.65 -3.21
C ILE A 40 -14.48 -1.91 -2.48
N MET A 41 -15.28 -2.73 -3.15
CA MET A 41 -15.77 -4.00 -2.61
C MET A 41 -14.98 -5.17 -3.21
N VAL A 42 -14.41 -6.00 -2.34
CA VAL A 42 -13.66 -7.19 -2.72
C VAL A 42 -14.30 -8.41 -2.09
N LYS A 43 -14.73 -9.36 -2.91
CA LYS A 43 -15.22 -10.66 -2.47
C LYS A 43 -14.06 -11.66 -2.43
N PHE A 44 -13.87 -12.31 -1.30
CA PHE A 44 -12.87 -13.35 -1.08
C PHE A 44 -13.52 -14.73 -1.06
N PHE A 45 -12.92 -15.71 -1.73
CA PHE A 45 -13.40 -17.10 -1.76
C PHE A 45 -12.45 -17.98 -0.95
N LEU A 46 -12.95 -18.57 0.15
CA LEU A 46 -12.14 -19.39 1.06
C LEU A 46 -12.19 -20.88 0.70
N SER A 47 -13.38 -21.35 0.34
CA SER A 47 -13.65 -22.71 -0.12
C SER A 47 -14.97 -22.73 -0.88
N GLU A 48 -15.36 -23.89 -1.39
CA GLU A 48 -16.66 -24.07 -2.05
C GLU A 48 -17.81 -23.59 -1.13
N GLY A 49 -18.59 -22.61 -1.60
CA GLY A 49 -19.71 -22.03 -0.86
C GLY A 49 -19.34 -21.08 0.30
N VAL A 50 -18.06 -20.89 0.61
CA VAL A 50 -17.61 -20.02 1.73
C VAL A 50 -16.90 -18.79 1.17
N SER A 51 -17.48 -17.62 1.42
CA SER A 51 -16.95 -16.33 0.96
C SER A 51 -17.39 -15.19 1.87
N TRP A 52 -16.60 -14.12 1.91
CA TRP A 52 -16.96 -12.88 2.57
C TRP A 52 -16.61 -11.68 1.68
N VAL A 53 -17.21 -10.52 1.96
CA VAL A 53 -16.95 -9.27 1.23
C VAL A 53 -16.32 -8.24 2.16
N GLY A 54 -15.15 -7.73 1.78
CA GLY A 54 -14.54 -6.55 2.39
C GLY A 54 -14.93 -5.29 1.62
N ILE A 55 -15.36 -4.25 2.32
CA ILE A 55 -15.61 -2.91 1.78
C ILE A 55 -14.53 -1.99 2.34
N PHE A 56 -13.65 -1.49 1.48
CA PHE A 56 -12.45 -0.74 1.87
C PHE A 56 -12.66 0.74 1.61
N ALA A 57 -12.65 1.53 2.68
CA ALA A 57 -12.96 2.94 2.69
C ALA A 57 -12.09 3.73 1.72
N PHE A 58 -12.66 4.71 1.04
CA PHE A 58 -11.90 5.66 0.26
C PHE A 58 -11.13 6.62 1.18
N GLY A 59 -9.88 6.93 0.79
CA GLY A 59 -9.11 7.99 1.44
C GLY A 59 -9.64 9.38 1.10
N ASP A 60 -9.60 10.27 2.09
CA ASP A 60 -10.08 11.65 1.97
C ASP A 60 -9.03 12.59 1.38
N MET A 61 -7.73 12.29 1.58
CA MET A 61 -6.63 13.18 1.18
C MET A 61 -6.34 13.15 -0.32
N PHE A 62 -6.79 12.11 -1.04
CA PHE A 62 -6.59 12.02 -2.49
C PHE A 62 -7.83 11.47 -3.21
N PRO A 63 -8.95 12.23 -3.28
CA PRO A 63 -10.23 11.74 -3.82
C PRO A 63 -10.22 11.38 -5.31
N SER A 64 -9.25 11.94 -6.06
CA SER A 64 -8.96 11.62 -7.46
C SER A 64 -8.02 10.41 -7.62
N GLY A 65 -7.53 9.86 -6.51
CA GLY A 65 -6.71 8.66 -6.48
C GLY A 65 -7.46 7.46 -7.04
N GLU A 66 -6.70 6.49 -7.54
CA GLU A 66 -7.28 5.30 -8.14
C GLU A 66 -7.66 4.27 -7.07
N CYS A 67 -8.52 3.34 -7.46
CA CYS A 67 -8.75 2.11 -6.71
C CYS A 67 -8.05 0.96 -7.43
N ARG A 68 -7.13 0.27 -6.76
CA ARG A 68 -6.33 -0.80 -7.35
C ARG A 68 -6.06 -1.90 -6.34
N ILE A 69 -5.88 -3.11 -6.85
CA ILE A 69 -5.55 -4.29 -6.06
C ILE A 69 -4.18 -4.78 -6.48
N TYR A 70 -3.33 -5.07 -5.50
CA TYR A 70 -2.02 -5.66 -5.69
C TYR A 70 -1.89 -6.91 -4.81
N PRO A 71 -1.05 -7.89 -5.20
CA PRO A 71 -0.57 -8.87 -4.24
C PRO A 71 0.01 -8.16 -3.00
N GLY A 72 -0.33 -8.67 -1.82
CA GLY A 72 0.25 -8.20 -0.56
C GLY A 72 1.59 -8.88 -0.26
N PRO A 73 2.20 -8.58 0.89
CA PRO A 73 3.37 -9.30 1.37
C PRO A 73 3.01 -10.77 1.65
N GLY A 74 3.78 -11.72 1.10
CA GLY A 74 3.46 -13.15 1.19
C GLY A 74 2.38 -13.61 0.22
N LYS A 75 1.94 -14.86 0.39
CA LYS A 75 0.94 -15.48 -0.50
C LYS A 75 -0.50 -15.30 -0.05
N GLN A 76 -0.69 -14.98 1.23
CA GLN A 76 -1.98 -14.94 1.88
C GLN A 76 -2.48 -13.52 2.15
N HIS A 77 -1.83 -12.51 1.55
CA HIS A 77 -2.23 -11.12 1.70
C HIS A 77 -2.56 -10.47 0.36
N LEU A 78 -3.51 -9.53 0.43
CA LEU A 78 -3.87 -8.61 -0.63
C LEU A 78 -3.60 -7.19 -0.16
N THR A 79 -3.07 -6.36 -1.05
CA THR A 79 -3.00 -4.91 -0.85
C THR A 79 -4.13 -4.25 -1.64
N VAL A 80 -5.03 -3.57 -0.93
CA VAL A 80 -6.16 -2.83 -1.51
C VAL A 80 -5.90 -1.35 -1.40
N VAL A 81 -5.76 -0.66 -2.53
CA VAL A 81 -5.66 0.81 -2.59
C VAL A 81 -7.02 1.37 -2.94
N ALA A 82 -7.47 2.35 -2.16
CA ALA A 82 -8.78 2.98 -2.27
C ALA A 82 -8.61 4.50 -2.15
N LYS A 83 -8.38 5.19 -3.27
CA LYS A 83 -8.30 6.66 -3.35
C LYS A 83 -7.31 7.31 -2.37
N GLY A 84 -6.08 6.80 -2.34
CA GLY A 84 -5.01 7.34 -1.50
C GLY A 84 -4.87 6.65 -0.14
N ASP A 85 -5.84 5.89 0.33
CA ASP A 85 -5.62 4.96 1.44
C ASP A 85 -5.27 3.57 0.91
N ALA A 86 -4.54 2.80 1.72
CA ALA A 86 -4.27 1.41 1.40
C ALA A 86 -4.41 0.49 2.62
N TYR A 87 -4.80 -0.74 2.35
CA TYR A 87 -5.06 -1.77 3.35
C TYR A 87 -4.36 -3.06 2.97
N ILE A 88 -3.74 -3.72 3.94
CA ILE A 88 -3.22 -5.08 3.79
C ILE A 88 -4.14 -6.02 4.56
N VAL A 89 -4.65 -7.04 3.88
CA VAL A 89 -5.67 -7.96 4.43
C VAL A 89 -5.39 -9.40 4.02
N SER A 90 -5.74 -10.35 4.88
CA SER A 90 -5.79 -11.77 4.54
C SER A 90 -7.23 -12.25 4.49
N PRO A 91 -7.63 -13.05 3.47
CA PRO A 91 -8.96 -13.67 3.44
C PRO A 91 -9.19 -14.63 4.61
N TYR A 92 -8.12 -15.16 5.22
CA TYR A 92 -8.19 -16.16 6.28
C TYR A 92 -8.31 -15.56 7.70
N SER A 93 -8.10 -14.26 7.85
CA SER A 93 -8.22 -13.55 9.13
C SER A 93 -9.25 -12.43 9.01
N VAL A 94 -10.53 -12.81 8.98
CA VAL A 94 -11.64 -11.87 8.80
C VAL A 94 -11.60 -10.77 9.87
N SER A 95 -11.80 -9.52 9.47
CA SER A 95 -11.69 -8.32 10.31
C SER A 95 -10.29 -8.00 10.84
N SER A 96 -9.26 -8.78 10.51
CA SER A 96 -7.86 -8.41 10.74
C SER A 96 -7.29 -7.79 9.47
N PHE A 97 -6.87 -6.54 9.57
CA PHE A 97 -6.25 -5.78 8.50
C PHE A 97 -5.21 -4.84 9.08
N GLN A 98 -4.35 -4.33 8.20
CA GLN A 98 -3.46 -3.23 8.50
C GLN A 98 -3.82 -2.06 7.60
N VAL A 99 -4.03 -0.88 8.19
CA VAL A 99 -4.04 0.37 7.45
C VAL A 99 -2.57 0.74 7.18
N VAL A 100 -2.24 0.99 5.92
CA VAL A 100 -0.90 1.40 5.52
C VAL A 100 -0.66 2.82 6.01
N LYS A 101 0.48 3.06 6.68
CA LYS A 101 0.81 4.35 7.30
C LYS A 101 1.00 5.48 6.27
N SER A 102 1.52 5.18 5.09
CA SER A 102 1.73 6.18 4.04
C SER A 102 0.37 6.68 3.53
N CYS A 103 0.16 8.00 3.61
CA CYS A 103 -1.08 8.63 3.19
C CYS A 103 -0.82 10.07 2.66
N PRO A 104 -1.30 10.41 1.44
CA PRO A 104 -1.93 9.50 0.50
C PRO A 104 -0.89 8.59 -0.16
N VAL A 105 -1.24 7.33 -0.37
CA VAL A 105 -0.48 6.38 -1.17
C VAL A 105 -0.50 6.84 -2.63
N ILE A 106 0.67 7.26 -3.12
CA ILE A 106 0.87 7.69 -4.50
C ILE A 106 1.21 6.50 -5.41
N ARG A 107 1.98 5.54 -4.91
CA ARG A 107 2.32 4.32 -5.66
C ARG A 107 2.51 3.13 -4.74
N VAL A 108 2.22 1.96 -5.29
CA VAL A 108 2.47 0.65 -4.68
C VAL A 108 3.39 -0.15 -5.59
N ILE A 109 4.42 -0.75 -5.02
CA ILE A 109 5.41 -1.56 -5.75
C ILE A 109 5.64 -2.87 -4.99
N PRO A 110 5.03 -3.99 -5.43
CA PRO A 110 5.37 -5.31 -4.95
C PRO A 110 6.83 -5.67 -5.29
N VAL A 111 7.59 -6.20 -4.32
CA VAL A 111 8.99 -6.62 -4.51
C VAL A 111 9.13 -8.09 -4.08
N PRO A 112 8.95 -9.04 -5.02
CA PRO A 112 8.88 -10.47 -4.70
C PRO A 112 10.19 -11.04 -4.14
N SER A 113 11.34 -10.54 -4.60
CA SER A 113 12.66 -10.98 -4.16
C SER A 113 12.87 -10.83 -2.65
N HIS A 114 12.16 -9.90 -2.02
CA HIS A 114 12.24 -9.61 -0.58
C HIS A 114 10.94 -9.96 0.16
N ASN A 115 9.91 -10.41 -0.56
CA ASN A 115 8.58 -10.64 -0.02
C ASN A 115 8.00 -9.41 0.70
N VAL A 116 8.21 -8.22 0.12
CA VAL A 116 7.73 -6.94 0.66
C VAL A 116 6.87 -6.21 -0.35
N VAL A 117 6.05 -5.28 0.14
CA VAL A 117 5.36 -4.29 -0.68
C VAL A 117 5.80 -2.90 -0.25
N ILE A 118 6.26 -2.12 -1.22
CA ILE A 118 6.69 -0.74 -1.04
C ILE A 118 5.53 0.20 -1.34
N PHE A 119 5.38 1.21 -0.51
CA PHE A 119 4.47 2.33 -0.70
C PHE A 119 5.26 3.63 -0.60
N HIS A 120 4.77 4.68 -1.25
CA HIS A 120 5.27 6.02 -0.97
C HIS A 120 4.15 7.04 -1.09
N ASP A 121 4.28 8.10 -0.31
CA ASP A 121 3.52 9.33 -0.46
C ASP A 121 4.39 10.36 -1.20
N PHE A 122 4.16 11.65 -0.97
CA PHE A 122 4.94 12.72 -1.57
C PHE A 122 6.33 12.87 -0.93
N THR A 123 6.58 12.31 0.24
CA THR A 123 7.68 12.72 1.11
C THR A 123 8.51 11.55 1.66
N GLU A 124 7.90 10.39 1.85
CA GLU A 124 8.49 9.22 2.49
C GLU A 124 8.21 7.94 1.71
N ILE A 125 9.08 6.94 1.88
CA ILE A 125 8.93 5.59 1.34
C ILE A 125 8.84 4.62 2.50
N ILE A 126 7.94 3.65 2.41
CA ILE A 126 7.66 2.68 3.47
C ILE A 126 7.56 1.26 2.93
N ALA A 127 7.99 0.28 3.71
CA ALA A 127 7.93 -1.13 3.35
C ALA A 127 7.14 -1.95 4.36
N TYR A 128 6.24 -2.80 3.87
CA TYR A 128 5.53 -3.79 4.65
C TYR A 128 5.94 -5.20 4.24
N GLY A 129 6.17 -6.04 5.24
CA GLY A 129 6.31 -7.49 5.11
C GLY A 129 5.07 -8.21 5.64
N GLU A 130 5.10 -9.54 5.68
CA GLU A 130 3.98 -10.36 6.17
C GLU A 130 3.56 -10.03 7.61
N ASN A 131 4.51 -9.59 8.44
CA ASN A 131 4.27 -9.26 9.85
C ASN A 131 4.00 -7.77 10.10
N GLY A 132 3.83 -6.97 9.04
CA GLY A 132 3.57 -5.53 9.11
C GLY A 132 4.73 -4.65 8.68
N LEU A 133 4.75 -3.44 9.22
CA LEU A 133 5.74 -2.40 8.90
C LEU A 133 7.17 -2.89 9.21
N LEU A 134 8.04 -2.90 8.20
CA LEU A 134 9.45 -3.27 8.35
C LEU A 134 10.31 -2.05 8.59
N TRP A 135 10.15 -1.03 7.75
CA TRP A 135 10.88 0.22 7.83
C TRP A 135 10.13 1.33 7.11
N GLU A 136 10.50 2.54 7.45
CA GLU A 136 10.05 3.80 6.88
C GLU A 136 11.28 4.69 6.75
N THR A 137 11.46 5.33 5.59
CA THR A 137 12.55 6.28 5.42
C THR A 137 12.32 7.49 6.32
N LYS A 138 13.38 8.24 6.62
CA LYS A 138 13.17 9.66 6.94
C LYS A 138 12.56 10.36 5.73
N ARG A 139 12.04 11.57 5.93
CA ARG A 139 11.61 12.43 4.81
C ARG A 139 12.74 12.62 3.79
N ILE A 140 12.49 12.16 2.56
CA ILE A 140 13.43 12.24 1.44
C ILE A 140 13.07 13.35 0.44
N SER A 141 11.85 13.89 0.52
CA SER A 141 11.35 14.92 -0.40
C SER A 141 10.58 16.02 0.31
N TRP A 142 10.57 17.22 -0.28
CA TRP A 142 9.65 18.28 0.14
C TRP A 142 8.23 18.00 -0.33
N ASP A 143 8.03 17.65 -1.60
CA ASP A 143 6.70 17.47 -2.17
C ASP A 143 6.78 16.77 -3.54
N GLY A 144 7.05 15.46 -3.53
CA GLY A 144 7.06 14.64 -4.73
C GLY A 144 8.22 13.65 -4.75
N ILE A 145 7.89 12.38 -5.01
CA ILE A 145 8.84 11.28 -5.19
C ILE A 145 8.54 10.62 -6.53
N GLU A 146 9.59 10.43 -7.34
CA GLU A 146 9.55 9.67 -8.58
C GLU A 146 10.50 8.48 -8.49
N ILE A 147 9.95 7.28 -8.31
CA ILE A 147 10.73 6.03 -8.33
C ILE A 147 10.94 5.59 -9.78
N SER A 148 12.21 5.57 -10.20
CA SER A 148 12.62 5.14 -11.55
C SER A 148 12.93 3.65 -11.62
N GLU A 149 13.51 3.08 -10.56
CA GLU A 149 13.94 1.68 -10.54
C GLU A 149 13.82 1.08 -9.13
N VAL A 150 13.45 -0.21 -9.08
CA VAL A 150 13.55 -1.03 -7.88
C VAL A 150 14.35 -2.28 -8.24
N THR A 151 15.48 -2.46 -7.58
CA THR A 151 16.40 -3.57 -7.79
C THR A 151 16.23 -4.61 -6.66
N SER A 152 17.13 -5.60 -6.59
CA SER A 152 17.20 -6.47 -5.42
C SER A 152 17.57 -5.71 -4.15
N ASP A 153 18.42 -4.69 -4.22
CA ASP A 153 19.03 -4.13 -3.00
C ASP A 153 18.64 -2.67 -2.74
N GLU A 154 18.23 -1.95 -3.79
CA GLU A 154 17.95 -0.51 -3.72
C GLU A 154 16.67 -0.11 -4.45
N ILE A 155 16.01 0.92 -3.92
CA ILE A 155 15.03 1.76 -4.61
C ILE A 155 15.75 3.02 -5.07
N ILE A 156 15.68 3.32 -6.36
CA ILE A 156 16.34 4.46 -6.98
C ILE A 156 15.27 5.39 -7.55
N GLY A 157 15.45 6.69 -7.33
CA GLY A 157 14.51 7.68 -7.81
C GLY A 157 14.98 9.11 -7.64
N GLN A 158 14.04 10.03 -7.79
CA GLN A 158 14.25 11.46 -7.64
C GLN A 158 13.22 12.07 -6.68
N SER A 159 13.66 13.04 -5.89
CA SER A 159 12.82 13.80 -4.96
C SER A 159 12.87 15.28 -5.27
N TRP A 160 11.78 16.00 -5.04
CA TRP A 160 11.72 17.45 -5.21
C TRP A 160 12.43 18.18 -4.06
N ASP A 161 13.44 18.99 -4.41
CA ASP A 161 14.12 19.94 -3.53
C ASP A 161 13.53 21.33 -3.73
N ALA A 162 12.62 21.74 -2.83
CA ALA A 162 11.97 23.04 -2.93
C ALA A 162 12.95 24.21 -2.70
N ALA A 163 14.02 24.01 -1.91
CA ALA A 163 14.97 25.08 -1.62
C ALA A 163 15.87 25.40 -2.83
N ASN A 164 16.13 24.40 -3.67
CA ASN A 164 16.95 24.53 -4.87
C ASN A 164 16.15 24.42 -6.18
N GLU A 165 14.82 24.32 -6.09
CA GLU A 165 13.87 24.20 -7.20
C GLU A 165 14.27 23.14 -8.24
N LYS A 166 14.67 21.96 -7.79
CA LYS A 166 15.12 20.88 -8.69
C LYS A 166 14.82 19.49 -8.14
N TYR A 167 14.77 18.51 -9.03
CA TYR A 167 14.81 17.11 -8.66
C TYR A 167 16.25 16.68 -8.36
N VAL A 168 16.43 15.95 -7.25
CA VAL A 168 17.72 15.36 -6.84
C VAL A 168 17.57 13.85 -6.69
N GLU A 169 18.61 13.10 -7.04
CA GLU A 169 18.61 11.64 -6.92
C GLU A 169 18.60 11.20 -5.45
N PHE A 170 17.87 10.13 -5.17
CA PHE A 170 17.97 9.36 -3.94
C PHE A 170 18.18 7.87 -4.23
N ARG A 171 18.74 7.19 -3.25
CA ARG A 171 18.83 5.73 -3.18
C ARG A 171 18.41 5.27 -1.81
N VAL A 172 17.47 4.33 -1.72
CA VAL A 172 17.04 3.71 -0.46
C VAL A 172 17.47 2.26 -0.43
N ASP A 173 18.13 1.84 0.64
CA ASP A 173 18.44 0.45 0.94
C ASP A 173 17.14 -0.30 1.26
N LEU A 174 16.82 -1.31 0.44
CA LEU A 174 15.57 -2.05 0.53
C LEU A 174 15.46 -2.88 1.83
N THR A 175 16.57 -3.19 2.48
CA THR A 175 16.59 -4.04 3.68
C THR A 175 16.19 -3.27 4.94
N ASN A 176 16.49 -1.98 5.01
CA ASN A 176 16.41 -1.21 6.25
C ASN A 176 15.84 0.21 6.08
N GLY A 177 15.56 0.66 4.85
CA GLY A 177 14.99 1.99 4.60
C GLY A 177 15.97 3.15 4.81
N SER A 178 17.25 2.89 5.08
CA SER A 178 18.26 3.94 5.09
C SER A 178 18.45 4.48 3.66
N HIS A 179 18.70 5.78 3.53
CA HIS A 179 18.82 6.40 2.22
C HIS A 179 20.04 7.31 2.10
N LYS A 180 20.47 7.50 0.86
CA LYS A 180 21.48 8.49 0.45
C LYS A 180 20.86 9.42 -0.57
N GLY A 181 21.30 10.67 -0.56
CA GLY A 181 20.68 11.71 -1.39
C GLY A 181 19.25 11.99 -0.96
N GLY A 182 18.46 12.50 -1.89
CA GLY A 182 17.16 13.08 -1.60
C GLY A 182 17.26 14.51 -1.07
N ALA A 183 16.14 15.21 -1.12
CA ALA A 183 15.99 16.54 -0.57
C ALA A 183 15.43 16.44 0.84
N SER A 184 16.20 15.89 1.78
CA SER A 184 15.77 15.81 3.19
C SER A 184 15.62 17.22 3.77
N PRO A 185 14.39 17.70 4.00
CA PRO A 185 14.20 18.97 4.69
C PRO A 185 14.75 18.84 6.12
N PRO A 186 15.29 19.92 6.71
CA PRO A 186 15.59 19.91 8.14
C PRO A 186 14.34 19.52 8.93
N GLU A 187 14.48 18.62 9.90
CA GLU A 187 13.40 18.24 10.81
C GLU A 187 12.91 19.52 11.52
N TYR A 188 11.67 19.94 11.26
CA TYR A 188 11.07 21.02 12.05
C TYR A 188 10.79 20.46 13.44
N PRO A 189 11.30 21.08 14.53
CA PRO A 189 10.92 20.66 15.86
C PRO A 189 9.41 20.79 16.02
N THR A 190 8.76 19.66 16.31
CA THR A 190 7.34 19.56 16.69
C THR A 190 7.07 20.26 18.01
#